data_AF-A0A9X4H683-F1
#
_entry.id   AF-A0A9X4H683-F1
#
_cell.length_a   1.000
_cell.length_b   1.000
_cell.length_c   1.000
_cell.angle_alpha   90.00
_cell.angle_beta   90.00
_cell.angle_gamma   90.00
#
_symmetry.space_group_name_H-M   'P 1'
#
loop_
_entity.id
_entity.type
_entity.pdbx_description
1 polymer ?
#
loop_
_entity_poly.entity_id
_entity_poly.type
_entity_poly.pdbx_seq_one_letter_code
_entity_poly.pdbx_strand_id
1 'polypeptide(L)'
;MTLTLAQLQAMEQYQHVYSCINTWPTKKWYVGKGVKLRDLLAKAGMLETAKLIKFTAKDGYTVTLTVQELLKDKRYYFPRFKTGGDGDGNTPGDPSGAEEVEPILGLVSVEGSNNPKYMNDMNALLLMIGQRAVTEQTGNLFVKYISKIEVLTTEPEKWDAPQANPGGGVVPEGTMVALSNAHNDDDKIYYTTDGSTPDLNSPMYNWIAKRWWSARADVLGTINHPVGPINKNTTIKAVTIGPGKLNSDVVTFSYQIAGTESASATTAGTAGLENQRKDETPGSPPVKVIKLTIGQTGASVGGSPFTLDAVPYVNTKVERTLVPVRFVSEALGAGVKWNAETGQVTITGAGKEIVLTPGSTSVLVNGQTAAIDCVPETIPPGRTFVPLRFVSENLGAKVDYNAETGEITITK
;
A
#
# COMPACT_ATOMS: atom_id res chain seq x y z
N MET A 1 -23.63 29.83 5.83
CA MET A 1 -23.23 31.08 5.16
C MET A 1 -22.94 30.79 3.70
N THR A 2 -23.24 31.72 2.79
CA THR A 2 -22.88 31.63 1.37
C THR A 2 -22.12 32.89 1.01
N LEU A 3 -21.00 32.75 0.29
CA LEU A 3 -20.16 33.88 -0.14
C LEU A 3 -20.10 33.92 -1.66
N THR A 4 -20.20 35.12 -2.23
CA THR A 4 -19.91 35.36 -3.65
C THR A 4 -18.41 35.44 -3.88
N LEU A 5 -17.95 35.27 -5.12
CA LEU A 5 -16.55 35.46 -5.46
C LEU A 5 -16.05 36.87 -5.13
N ALA A 6 -16.86 37.91 -5.39
CA ALA A 6 -16.52 39.29 -5.06
C ALA A 6 -16.34 39.48 -3.54
N GLN A 7 -17.15 38.82 -2.72
CA GLN A 7 -16.99 38.83 -1.26
C GLN A 7 -15.69 38.14 -0.83
N LEU A 8 -15.32 37.01 -1.44
CA LEU A 8 -14.05 36.34 -1.17
C LEU A 8 -12.85 37.20 -1.59
N GLN A 9 -12.93 37.89 -2.73
CA GLN A 9 -11.89 38.79 -3.21
C GLN A 9 -11.70 40.03 -2.32
N ALA A 10 -12.77 40.49 -1.67
CA ALA A 10 -12.73 41.62 -0.74
C ALA A 10 -12.19 41.26 0.65
N MET A 11 -12.05 39.97 0.99
CA MET A 11 -11.42 39.54 2.23
C MET A 11 -9.90 39.72 2.17
N GLU A 12 -9.24 39.68 3.33
CA GLU A 12 -7.77 39.71 3.40
C GLU A 12 -7.18 38.55 2.58
N GLN A 13 -6.26 38.88 1.67
CA GLN A 13 -5.64 37.92 0.77
C GLN A 13 -4.29 37.49 1.33
N TYR A 14 -4.08 36.19 1.40
CA TYR A 14 -2.80 35.55 1.68
C TYR A 14 -2.24 34.93 0.41
N GLN A 15 -0.93 35.09 0.19
CA GLN A 15 -0.22 34.49 -0.94
C GLN A 15 1.03 33.79 -0.45
N HIS A 16 1.25 32.55 -0.91
CA HIS A 16 2.47 31.81 -0.61
C HIS A 16 2.80 30.78 -1.68
N VAL A 17 4.05 30.32 -1.67
CA VAL A 17 4.52 29.12 -2.37
C VAL A 17 4.28 27.89 -1.48
N TYR A 18 3.91 26.76 -2.07
CA TYR A 18 3.71 25.49 -1.38
C TYR A 18 4.57 24.40 -2.03
N SER A 19 5.26 23.64 -1.19
CA SER A 19 5.91 22.38 -1.54
C SER A 19 4.87 21.27 -1.45
N CYS A 20 4.89 20.37 -2.43
CA CYS A 20 3.89 19.32 -2.51
C CYS A 20 4.49 18.04 -3.09
N ILE A 21 4.16 16.89 -2.51
CA ILE A 21 4.33 15.58 -3.12
C ILE A 21 2.94 15.01 -3.46
N ASN A 22 2.74 14.51 -4.68
CA ASN A 22 1.52 13.76 -5.02
C ASN A 22 1.71 12.25 -4.74
N THR A 23 0.66 11.46 -4.90
CA THR A 23 0.72 10.01 -4.65
C THR A 23 1.35 9.19 -5.81
N TRP A 24 1.73 9.85 -6.92
CA TRP A 24 2.62 9.37 -8.00
C TRP A 24 4.11 9.64 -7.65
N PRO A 25 4.44 9.71 -6.36
CA PRO A 25 5.55 10.50 -5.80
C PRO A 25 6.24 11.50 -6.76
N THR A 26 5.58 12.61 -7.11
CA THR A 26 6.19 13.73 -7.87
C THR A 26 6.26 14.96 -6.99
N LYS A 27 7.41 15.62 -6.96
CA LYS A 27 7.58 16.90 -6.26
C LYS A 27 7.09 18.04 -7.13
N LYS A 28 6.16 18.85 -6.62
CA LYS A 28 5.61 20.00 -7.31
C LYS A 28 5.70 21.27 -6.46
N TRP A 29 5.94 22.38 -7.15
CA TRP A 29 5.68 23.70 -6.62
C TRP A 29 4.25 24.10 -6.93
N TYR A 30 3.63 24.79 -5.99
CA TYR A 30 2.43 25.55 -6.24
C TYR A 30 2.63 26.99 -5.74
N VAL A 31 2.01 27.96 -6.40
CA VAL A 31 1.78 29.28 -5.80
C VAL A 31 0.30 29.51 -5.74
N GLY A 32 -0.19 30.00 -4.61
CA GLY A 32 -1.61 30.29 -4.40
C GLY A 32 -1.79 31.66 -3.78
N LYS A 33 -2.82 32.37 -4.23
CA LYS A 33 -3.34 33.57 -3.58
C LYS A 33 -4.84 33.40 -3.33
N GLY A 34 -5.26 33.64 -2.10
CA GLY A 34 -6.65 33.56 -1.71
C GLY A 34 -6.88 33.87 -0.25
N VAL A 35 -8.02 33.42 0.29
CA VAL A 35 -8.40 33.72 1.67
C VAL A 35 -7.88 32.63 2.59
N LYS A 36 -7.34 33.00 3.76
CA LYS A 36 -6.99 32.02 4.80
C LYS A 36 -8.22 31.24 5.21
N LEU A 37 -8.09 29.92 5.28
CA LEU A 37 -9.20 29.05 5.64
C LEU A 37 -9.68 29.33 7.07
N ARG A 38 -8.76 29.69 7.99
CA ARG A 38 -9.08 30.09 9.36
C ARG A 38 -10.04 31.27 9.41
N ASP A 39 -9.78 32.30 8.63
CA ASP A 39 -10.61 33.52 8.61
C ASP A 39 -12.00 33.23 8.02
N LEU A 40 -12.07 32.38 6.99
CA LEU A 40 -13.33 31.91 6.42
C LEU A 40 -14.17 31.15 7.44
N LEU A 41 -13.55 30.22 8.17
CA LEU A 41 -14.22 29.38 9.16
C LEU A 41 -14.64 30.18 10.40
N ALA A 42 -13.79 31.10 10.85
CA ALA A 42 -14.12 32.04 11.94
C ALA A 42 -15.32 32.92 11.54
N LYS A 43 -15.31 33.47 10.32
CA LYS A 43 -16.45 34.24 9.77
C LYS A 43 -17.72 33.40 9.65
N ALA A 44 -17.59 32.11 9.38
CA ALA A 44 -18.71 31.17 9.32
C ALA A 44 -19.24 30.76 10.71
N GLY A 45 -18.57 31.13 11.81
CA GLY A 45 -18.94 30.75 13.16
C GLY A 45 -18.61 29.29 13.49
N MET A 46 -17.45 28.78 13.03
CA MET A 46 -16.99 27.43 13.37
C MET A 46 -16.96 27.23 14.89
N LEU A 47 -17.61 26.17 15.37
CA LEU A 47 -17.64 25.81 16.79
C LEU A 47 -16.32 25.17 17.22
N GLU A 48 -15.93 25.37 18.49
CA GLU A 48 -14.75 24.72 19.07
C GLU A 48 -14.88 23.18 19.12
N THR A 49 -16.12 22.67 19.12
CA THR A 49 -16.44 21.24 19.07
C THR A 49 -16.24 20.61 17.69
N ALA A 50 -15.92 21.40 16.66
CA ALA A 50 -15.63 20.89 15.32
C ALA A 50 -14.48 19.87 15.34
N LYS A 51 -14.67 18.76 14.62
CA LYS A 51 -13.72 17.64 14.55
C LYS A 51 -13.21 17.40 13.14
N LEU A 52 -14.08 17.59 12.14
CA LEU A 52 -13.78 17.35 10.74
C LEU A 52 -14.22 18.55 9.90
N ILE A 53 -13.50 18.78 8.79
CA ILE A 53 -13.85 19.75 7.76
C ILE A 53 -13.90 19.00 6.43
N LYS A 54 -15.07 18.99 5.80
CA LYS A 54 -15.30 18.35 4.51
C LYS A 54 -15.39 19.39 3.40
N PHE A 55 -14.60 19.18 2.36
CA PHE A 55 -14.57 19.97 1.15
C PHE A 55 -15.29 19.20 0.06
N THR A 56 -16.22 19.85 -0.64
CA THR A 56 -16.92 19.27 -1.79
C THR A 56 -16.68 20.15 -3.01
N ALA A 57 -16.17 19.53 -4.08
CA ALA A 57 -15.99 20.15 -5.38
C ALA A 57 -17.32 20.22 -6.16
N LYS A 58 -17.35 21.02 -7.23
CA LYS A 58 -18.53 21.16 -8.11
C LYS A 58 -18.96 19.86 -8.78
N ASP A 59 -18.03 18.94 -9.04
CA ASP A 59 -18.27 17.62 -9.61
C ASP A 59 -18.70 16.56 -8.57
N GLY A 60 -18.82 16.96 -7.30
CA GLY A 60 -19.18 16.08 -6.20
C GLY A 60 -17.99 15.34 -5.57
N TYR A 61 -16.77 15.51 -6.06
CA TYR A 61 -15.59 14.97 -5.38
C TYR A 61 -15.44 15.58 -3.98
N THR A 62 -15.06 14.76 -3.00
CA THR A 62 -14.94 15.21 -1.61
C THR A 62 -13.64 14.78 -0.95
N VAL A 63 -13.07 15.65 -0.13
CA VAL A 63 -12.00 15.34 0.82
C VAL A 63 -12.46 15.79 2.20
N THR A 64 -12.24 14.96 3.21
CA THR A 64 -12.49 15.32 4.60
C THR A 64 -11.17 15.31 5.35
N LEU A 65 -10.89 16.36 6.11
CA LEU A 65 -9.69 16.49 6.94
C LEU A 65 -10.09 16.68 8.40
N THR A 66 -9.26 16.21 9.32
CA THR A 66 -9.47 16.51 10.73
C THR A 66 -9.15 17.98 11.04
N VAL A 67 -9.84 18.57 12.01
CA VAL A 67 -9.51 19.93 12.50
C VAL A 67 -8.09 19.95 13.07
N GLN A 68 -7.65 18.84 13.69
CA GLN A 68 -6.28 18.71 14.19
C GLN A 68 -5.28 18.88 13.05
N GLU A 69 -5.35 18.05 12.01
CA GLU A 69 -4.36 18.10 10.93
C GLU A 69 -4.44 19.38 10.10
N LEU A 70 -5.64 19.93 9.90
CA LEU A 70 -5.82 21.07 9.00
C LEU A 70 -5.53 22.40 9.68
N LEU A 71 -5.92 22.56 10.95
CA LEU A 71 -5.95 23.85 11.64
C LEU A 71 -5.16 23.88 12.95
N LYS A 72 -4.68 22.77 13.50
CA LYS A 72 -3.91 22.79 14.76
C LYS A 72 -2.47 22.40 14.54
N ASP A 73 -2.22 21.40 13.71
CA ASP A 73 -0.88 21.02 13.30
C ASP A 73 -0.25 22.14 12.47
N LYS A 74 1.03 22.40 12.74
CA LYS A 74 1.82 23.32 11.92
C LYS A 74 2.04 22.73 10.53
N ARG A 75 1.94 23.58 9.52
CA ARG A 75 2.14 23.21 8.12
C ARG A 75 3.17 24.15 7.50
N TYR A 76 3.96 23.60 6.60
CA TYR A 76 5.16 24.24 6.10
C TYR A 76 5.23 24.21 4.57
N TYR A 77 5.86 25.25 4.06
CA TYR A 77 6.54 25.28 2.78
C TYR A 77 8.02 24.94 3.03
N PHE A 78 8.56 24.03 2.24
CA PHE A 78 9.97 23.63 2.32
C PHE A 78 10.73 24.21 1.12
N PRO A 79 11.52 25.30 1.27
CA PRO A 79 12.16 25.97 0.13
C PRO A 79 13.26 25.15 -0.55
N ARG A 80 13.85 24.19 0.16
CA ARG A 80 14.90 23.27 -0.34
C ARG A 80 14.36 21.87 -0.65
N PHE A 81 13.05 21.76 -0.82
CA PHE A 81 12.33 20.52 -1.04
C PHE A 81 12.69 19.80 -2.36
N LYS A 82 12.84 20.58 -3.44
CA LYS A 82 13.20 20.05 -4.76
C LYS A 82 14.71 20.06 -4.95
N THR A 83 15.30 18.89 -4.87
CA THR A 83 16.66 18.56 -5.30
C THR A 83 16.55 17.41 -6.30
N GLY A 84 17.26 17.48 -7.44
CA GLY A 84 17.13 16.47 -8.49
C GLY A 84 15.98 16.74 -9.46
N GLY A 85 15.39 15.68 -10.02
CA GLY A 85 14.30 15.77 -11.00
C GLY A 85 12.91 15.75 -10.37
N ASP A 86 11.88 16.10 -11.16
CA ASP A 86 10.49 16.15 -10.68
C ASP A 86 9.94 14.78 -10.27
N GLY A 87 10.46 13.70 -10.85
CA GLY A 87 10.07 12.31 -10.59
C GLY A 87 10.58 11.72 -9.27
N ASP A 88 11.43 12.43 -8.53
CA ASP A 88 12.10 11.93 -7.33
C ASP A 88 11.31 12.21 -6.04
N GLY A 89 9.97 12.18 -6.10
CA GLY A 89 9.12 12.50 -4.95
C GLY A 89 9.19 11.47 -3.82
N ASN A 90 9.72 10.28 -4.07
CA ASN A 90 10.01 9.26 -3.06
C ASN A 90 11.37 9.44 -2.39
N THR A 91 12.16 10.41 -2.82
CA THR A 91 13.41 10.80 -2.16
C THR A 91 13.11 11.98 -1.23
N PRO A 92 13.44 11.90 0.07
CA PRO A 92 13.25 13.02 0.99
C PRO A 92 13.89 14.31 0.46
N GLY A 93 13.18 15.43 0.58
CA GLY A 93 13.75 16.76 0.34
C GLY A 93 14.55 17.25 1.55
N ASP A 94 15.23 18.39 1.42
CA ASP A 94 15.87 19.05 2.55
C ASP A 94 14.82 19.83 3.38
N PRO A 95 14.59 19.47 4.66
CA PRO A 95 13.61 20.14 5.51
C PRO A 95 14.09 21.49 6.04
N SER A 96 15.36 21.86 5.86
CA SER A 96 15.92 23.08 6.44
C SER A 96 15.37 24.35 5.80
N GLY A 97 15.18 25.37 6.64
CA GLY A 97 14.55 26.62 6.22
C GLY A 97 13.04 26.52 6.00
N ALA A 98 12.37 25.51 6.58
CA ALA A 98 10.92 25.39 6.55
C ALA A 98 10.23 26.69 7.00
N GLU A 99 9.25 27.14 6.22
CA GLU A 99 8.46 28.34 6.49
C GLU A 99 7.02 27.91 6.82
N GLU A 100 6.48 28.37 7.94
CA GLU A 100 5.10 28.05 8.32
C GLU A 100 4.12 28.76 7.36
N VAL A 101 3.15 28.00 6.84
CA VAL A 101 2.16 28.49 5.86
C VAL A 101 0.73 28.17 6.27
N GLU A 102 -0.18 29.06 5.90
CA GLU A 102 -1.60 28.91 6.19
C GLU A 102 -2.31 28.04 5.15
N PRO A 103 -3.27 27.19 5.54
CA PRO A 103 -4.22 26.62 4.59
C PRO A 103 -5.09 27.75 4.01
N ILE A 104 -5.28 27.73 2.68
CA ILE A 104 -6.09 28.74 1.98
C ILE A 104 -7.15 28.14 1.07
N LEU A 105 -8.19 28.94 0.84
CA LEU A 105 -9.05 28.82 -0.32
C LEU A 105 -8.50 29.74 -1.42
N GLY A 106 -7.68 29.17 -2.30
CA GLY A 106 -7.03 29.83 -3.42
C GLY A 106 -8.03 30.34 -4.46
N LEU A 107 -7.95 31.62 -4.77
CA LEU A 107 -8.74 32.30 -5.81
C LEU A 107 -7.98 32.35 -7.14
N VAL A 108 -6.65 32.42 -7.07
CA VAL A 108 -5.75 32.22 -8.21
C VAL A 108 -4.59 31.34 -7.78
N SER A 109 -4.10 30.51 -8.69
CA SER A 109 -3.01 29.57 -8.41
C SER A 109 -2.22 29.21 -9.67
N VAL A 110 -1.02 28.68 -9.48
CA VAL A 110 -0.26 27.97 -10.51
C VAL A 110 0.25 26.66 -9.93
N GLU A 111 0.18 25.61 -10.75
CA GLU A 111 0.77 24.30 -10.49
C GLU A 111 2.07 24.15 -11.31
N GLY A 112 3.10 23.54 -10.71
CA GLY A 112 4.37 23.26 -11.39
C GLY A 112 5.31 24.46 -11.47
N SER A 113 4.99 25.58 -10.82
CA SER A 113 5.86 26.76 -10.76
C SER A 113 5.87 27.36 -9.35
N ASN A 114 6.98 27.96 -8.96
CA ASN A 114 7.10 28.81 -7.77
C ASN A 114 7.01 30.31 -8.12
N ASN A 115 6.74 30.66 -9.38
CA ASN A 115 6.65 32.03 -9.83
C ASN A 115 5.18 32.53 -9.82
N PRO A 116 4.82 33.50 -8.97
CA PRO A 116 3.45 34.01 -8.85
C PRO A 116 2.89 34.61 -10.14
N LYS A 117 3.74 35.02 -11.10
CA LYS A 117 3.31 35.63 -12.37
C LYS A 117 2.50 34.69 -13.26
N TYR A 118 2.61 33.39 -13.05
CA TYR A 118 1.88 32.38 -13.82
C TYR A 118 0.54 31.98 -13.19
N MET A 119 0.18 32.56 -12.04
CA MET A 119 -1.10 32.27 -11.39
C MET A 119 -2.28 32.72 -12.26
N ASN A 120 -3.32 31.90 -12.26
CA ASN A 120 -4.60 32.19 -12.90
C ASN A 120 -5.74 31.54 -12.10
N ASP A 121 -6.99 31.80 -12.48
CA ASP A 121 -8.19 31.32 -11.79
C ASP A 121 -8.71 29.96 -12.32
N MET A 122 -7.98 29.28 -13.22
CA MET A 122 -8.45 28.06 -13.89
C MET A 122 -8.80 26.92 -12.94
N ASN A 123 -8.16 26.85 -11.77
CA ASN A 123 -8.41 25.82 -10.75
C ASN A 123 -9.26 26.33 -9.56
N ALA A 124 -9.70 27.59 -9.59
CA ALA A 124 -10.39 28.22 -8.48
C ALA A 124 -11.83 27.65 -8.32
N LEU A 125 -12.35 27.49 -7.10
CA LEU A 125 -11.73 27.72 -5.79
C LEU A 125 -10.92 26.49 -5.37
N LEU A 126 -9.65 26.68 -5.01
CA LEU A 126 -8.70 25.59 -4.74
C LEU A 126 -8.35 25.51 -3.25
N LEU A 127 -8.56 24.36 -2.60
CA LEU A 127 -7.93 24.12 -1.30
C LEU A 127 -6.43 23.96 -1.52
N MET A 128 -5.63 24.73 -0.77
CA MET A 128 -4.18 24.59 -0.76
C MET A 128 -3.71 24.52 0.69
N ILE A 129 -2.84 23.56 0.99
CA ILE A 129 -2.33 23.31 2.34
C ILE A 129 -0.83 23.02 2.29
N GLY A 130 -0.09 23.48 3.30
CA GLY A 130 1.31 23.11 3.47
C GLY A 130 1.49 21.66 3.95
N GLN A 131 2.73 21.18 3.91
CA GLN A 131 3.12 19.87 4.41
C GLN A 131 3.47 19.94 5.91
N ARG A 132 3.09 18.94 6.70
CA ARG A 132 3.50 18.76 8.11
C ARG A 132 4.94 18.26 8.24
N ALA A 133 5.37 17.43 7.29
CA ALA A 133 6.74 16.92 7.17
C ALA A 133 7.22 17.00 5.71
N VAL A 134 8.53 17.07 5.47
CA VAL A 134 9.09 17.25 4.11
C VAL A 134 8.72 16.11 3.14
N THR A 135 8.39 14.93 3.68
CA THR A 135 8.00 13.71 2.95
C THR A 135 6.48 13.54 2.82
N GLU A 136 5.67 14.38 3.47
CA GLU A 136 4.21 14.21 3.45
C GLU A 136 3.64 14.43 2.04
N GLN A 137 2.78 13.51 1.60
CA GLN A 137 2.05 13.62 0.33
C GLN A 137 0.76 14.41 0.53
N THR A 138 0.74 15.65 0.05
CA THR A 138 -0.42 16.57 0.16
C THR A 138 -1.12 16.84 -1.17
N GLY A 139 -0.56 16.42 -2.31
CA GLY A 139 -1.03 16.86 -3.62
C GLY A 139 -2.44 16.40 -4.00
N ASN A 140 -2.85 15.24 -3.53
CA ASN A 140 -4.22 14.75 -3.68
C ASN A 140 -5.23 15.50 -2.80
N LEU A 141 -4.76 16.25 -1.79
CA LEU A 141 -5.63 17.01 -0.88
C LEU A 141 -6.01 18.39 -1.45
N PHE A 142 -5.42 18.78 -2.58
CA PHE A 142 -5.70 20.06 -3.23
C PHE A 142 -7.00 19.96 -4.04
N VAL A 143 -8.13 20.13 -3.38
CA VAL A 143 -9.46 20.05 -3.97
C VAL A 143 -9.74 21.27 -4.84
N LYS A 144 -9.89 21.06 -6.14
CA LYS A 144 -10.24 22.08 -7.13
C LYS A 144 -11.75 22.33 -7.14
N TYR A 145 -12.16 23.51 -7.60
CA TYR A 145 -13.56 23.83 -7.84
C TYR A 145 -14.47 23.66 -6.62
N ILE A 146 -14.00 24.04 -5.43
CA ILE A 146 -14.78 23.91 -4.20
C ILE A 146 -16.10 24.68 -4.34
N SER A 147 -17.19 23.97 -4.06
CA SER A 147 -18.56 24.49 -4.04
C SER A 147 -19.15 24.54 -2.63
N LYS A 148 -18.66 23.69 -1.73
CA LYS A 148 -19.14 23.59 -0.35
C LYS A 148 -18.02 23.23 0.62
N ILE A 149 -18.02 23.87 1.79
CA ILE A 149 -17.20 23.51 2.95
C ILE A 149 -18.15 23.23 4.11
N GLU A 150 -18.00 22.06 4.72
CA GLU A 150 -18.84 21.60 5.82
C GLU A 150 -17.98 21.40 7.07
N VAL A 151 -18.43 21.94 8.20
CA VAL A 151 -17.82 21.73 9.52
C VAL A 151 -18.64 20.65 10.20
N LEU A 152 -17.99 19.57 10.63
CA LEU A 152 -18.66 18.42 11.24
C LEU A 152 -18.12 18.19 12.65
N THR A 153 -19.00 17.75 13.54
CA THR A 153 -18.67 17.36 14.93
C THR A 153 -18.53 15.86 15.11
N THR A 154 -18.75 15.08 14.05
CA THR A 154 -18.57 13.61 14.05
C THR A 154 -17.13 13.28 14.44
N GLU A 155 -16.98 12.32 15.36
CA GLU A 155 -15.64 11.87 15.75
C GLU A 155 -14.92 11.27 14.54
N PRO A 156 -13.63 11.60 14.33
CA PRO A 156 -12.87 11.02 13.23
C PRO A 156 -12.71 9.52 13.46
N GLU A 157 -12.88 8.75 12.40
CA GLU A 157 -12.48 7.35 12.40
C GLU A 157 -10.97 7.23 12.61
N LYS A 158 -10.51 6.01 12.93
CA LYS A 158 -9.10 5.68 13.05
C LYS A 158 -8.66 4.87 11.83
N TRP A 159 -7.42 5.08 11.36
CA TRP A 159 -6.83 4.21 10.34
C TRP A 159 -6.57 2.80 10.87
N ASP A 160 -6.68 1.82 9.98
CA ASP A 160 -6.24 0.44 10.26
C ASP A 160 -4.75 0.41 10.54
N ALA A 161 -4.36 -0.45 11.49
CA ALA A 161 -2.96 -0.65 11.81
C ALA A 161 -2.23 -1.40 10.68
N PRO A 162 -0.96 -1.06 10.41
CA PRO A 162 -0.16 -1.78 9.45
C PRO A 162 -0.10 -3.27 9.74
N GLN A 163 0.05 -4.05 8.67
CA GLN A 163 0.34 -5.48 8.69
C GLN A 163 1.76 -5.70 8.16
N ALA A 164 2.38 -6.80 8.58
CA ALA A 164 3.69 -7.21 8.08
C ALA A 164 3.65 -8.65 7.55
N ASN A 165 4.46 -8.91 6.54
CA ASN A 165 4.68 -10.24 5.99
C ASN A 165 6.18 -10.47 5.72
N PRO A 166 6.84 -11.38 6.45
CA PRO A 166 6.29 -12.16 7.57
C PRO A 166 5.87 -11.27 8.75
N GLY A 167 4.88 -11.72 9.53
CA GLY A 167 4.29 -10.96 10.64
C GLY A 167 5.16 -10.83 11.91
N GLY A 168 6.39 -11.34 11.88
CA GLY A 168 7.27 -11.46 13.03
C GLY A 168 7.65 -12.92 13.34
N GLY A 169 8.55 -13.11 14.29
CA GLY A 169 9.03 -14.41 14.75
C GLY A 169 10.43 -14.75 14.27
N VAL A 170 10.76 -16.04 14.32
CA VAL A 170 12.06 -16.56 13.86
C VAL A 170 12.05 -16.61 12.33
N VAL A 171 13.02 -15.97 11.69
CA VAL A 171 13.15 -15.89 10.23
C VAL A 171 14.60 -16.20 9.80
N PRO A 172 14.80 -16.71 8.57
CA PRO A 172 16.15 -16.86 8.02
C PRO A 172 16.87 -15.51 7.87
N GLU A 173 18.20 -15.54 7.93
CA GLU A 173 19.04 -14.40 7.52
C GLU A 173 18.71 -14.02 6.06
N GLY A 174 18.66 -12.71 5.77
CA GLY A 174 18.30 -12.21 4.44
C GLY A 174 16.80 -11.99 4.23
N THR A 175 15.95 -12.30 5.20
CA THR A 175 14.49 -12.13 5.06
C THR A 175 14.10 -10.69 4.75
N MET A 176 13.16 -10.50 3.83
CA MET A 176 12.56 -9.20 3.51
C MET A 176 11.14 -9.14 4.08
N VAL A 177 10.77 -8.00 4.66
CA VAL A 177 9.46 -7.79 5.30
C VAL A 177 8.63 -6.82 4.48
N ALA A 178 7.55 -7.30 3.88
CA ALA A 178 6.56 -6.45 3.22
C ALA A 178 5.59 -5.88 4.25
N LEU A 179 5.39 -4.56 4.25
CA LEU A 179 4.34 -3.90 5.02
C LEU A 179 3.11 -3.66 4.14
N SER A 180 1.92 -3.62 4.73
CA SER A 180 0.69 -3.31 4.02
C SER A 180 -0.40 -2.73 4.93
N ASN A 181 -1.31 -1.99 4.30
CA ASN A 181 -2.59 -1.57 4.87
C ASN A 181 -3.76 -2.10 4.03
N ALA A 182 -4.99 -1.85 4.50
CA ALA A 182 -6.22 -2.21 3.81
C ALA A 182 -6.30 -1.63 2.37
N HIS A 183 -5.79 -0.41 2.15
CA HIS A 183 -5.88 0.25 0.85
C HIS A 183 -4.52 0.51 0.20
N ASN A 184 -3.46 0.79 0.96
CA ASN A 184 -2.14 1.18 0.46
C ASN A 184 -2.17 2.38 -0.52
N ASP A 185 -3.13 3.26 -0.34
CA ASP A 185 -3.37 4.45 -1.13
C ASP A 185 -2.97 5.70 -0.32
N ASP A 186 -3.92 6.41 0.28
CA ASP A 186 -3.69 7.59 1.14
C ASP A 186 -3.35 7.23 2.59
N ASP A 187 -3.57 5.97 2.97
CA ASP A 187 -3.18 5.33 4.22
C ASP A 187 -1.68 5.00 4.21
N LYS A 188 -0.84 6.00 4.53
CA LYS A 188 0.62 5.88 4.48
C LYS A 188 1.19 5.21 5.72
N ILE A 189 2.07 4.23 5.51
CA ILE A 189 2.76 3.48 6.56
C ILE A 189 4.10 4.17 6.81
N TYR A 190 4.30 4.60 8.05
CA TYR A 190 5.55 5.12 8.57
C TYR A 190 6.15 4.10 9.53
N TYR A 191 7.45 3.85 9.44
CA TYR A 191 8.09 2.78 10.21
C TYR A 191 9.48 3.15 10.72
N THR A 192 9.92 2.45 11.76
CA THR A 192 11.26 2.55 12.34
C THR A 192 11.82 1.16 12.61
N THR A 193 13.15 1.03 12.56
CA THR A 193 13.87 -0.23 12.84
C THR A 193 14.85 -0.11 14.01
N ASP A 194 14.98 1.09 14.58
CA ASP A 194 15.84 1.43 15.71
C ASP A 194 15.08 1.38 17.06
N GLY A 195 13.80 1.04 17.04
CA GLY A 195 12.94 0.95 18.23
C GLY A 195 12.25 2.25 18.63
N SER A 196 12.52 3.38 17.96
CA SER A 196 11.80 4.65 18.18
C SER A 196 10.34 4.54 17.72
N THR A 197 9.46 5.42 18.22
CA THR A 197 8.06 5.45 17.79
C THR A 197 7.96 6.13 16.43
N PRO A 198 7.39 5.48 15.39
CA PRO A 198 7.29 6.08 14.07
C PRO A 198 6.32 7.27 14.05
N ASP A 199 6.64 8.26 13.24
CA ASP A 199 5.90 9.50 13.03
C ASP A 199 5.99 9.96 11.57
N LEU A 200 5.46 11.15 11.25
CA LEU A 200 5.49 11.73 9.90
C LEU A 200 6.91 11.99 9.36
N ASN A 201 7.94 12.05 10.21
CA ASN A 201 9.34 12.24 9.80
C ASN A 201 10.08 10.91 9.60
N SER A 202 9.45 9.80 9.99
CA SER A 202 10.01 8.47 9.79
C SER A 202 9.93 8.05 8.31
N PRO A 203 10.71 7.05 7.89
CA PRO A 203 10.59 6.48 6.55
C PRO A 203 9.16 6.06 6.20
N MET A 204 8.68 6.49 5.03
CA MET A 204 7.41 6.07 4.44
C MET A 204 7.63 4.81 3.59
N TYR A 205 6.76 3.81 3.74
CA TYR A 205 6.86 2.56 3.01
C TYR A 205 6.12 2.59 1.65
N ASN A 206 4.86 3.02 1.63
CA ASN A 206 3.99 2.99 0.44
C ASN A 206 3.92 4.36 -0.26
N TRP A 207 5.06 4.82 -0.77
CA TRP A 207 5.17 6.07 -1.53
C TRP A 207 4.21 6.11 -2.74
N ILE A 208 4.23 5.07 -3.58
CA ILE A 208 3.31 4.96 -4.70
C ILE A 208 1.98 4.42 -4.17
N ALA A 209 0.93 5.23 -4.24
CA ALA A 209 -0.41 4.79 -3.88
C ALA A 209 -0.91 3.66 -4.80
N LYS A 210 -1.71 2.75 -4.26
CA LYS A 210 -2.24 1.57 -4.95
C LYS A 210 -2.87 1.86 -6.30
N ARG A 211 -3.63 2.95 -6.43
CA ARG A 211 -4.21 3.39 -7.71
C ARG A 211 -3.20 3.56 -8.86
N TRP A 212 -1.92 3.79 -8.54
CA TRP A 212 -0.86 4.01 -9.53
C TRP A 212 0.02 2.78 -9.79
N TRP A 213 -0.14 1.69 -9.04
CA TRP A 213 0.73 0.52 -9.16
C TRP A 213 0.80 -0.04 -10.57
N SER A 214 -0.33 -0.12 -11.28
CA SER A 214 -0.34 -0.62 -12.67
C SER A 214 0.44 0.28 -13.62
N ALA A 215 0.41 1.60 -13.40
CA ALA A 215 1.06 2.58 -14.24
C ALA A 215 2.54 2.83 -13.84
N ARG A 216 2.95 2.30 -12.69
CA ARG A 216 4.31 2.42 -12.12
C ARG A 216 4.93 1.06 -11.80
N ALA A 217 4.50 0.01 -12.48
CA ALA A 217 4.96 -1.37 -12.23
C ALA A 217 6.46 -1.53 -12.49
N ASP A 218 7.03 -0.70 -13.36
CA ASP A 218 8.45 -0.62 -13.71
C ASP A 218 9.34 -0.24 -12.52
N VAL A 219 8.84 0.55 -11.57
CA VAL A 219 9.61 1.04 -10.42
C VAL A 219 8.99 0.69 -9.05
N LEU A 220 7.83 0.03 -9.03
CA LEU A 220 7.08 -0.25 -7.81
C LEU A 220 7.89 -1.01 -6.77
N GLY A 221 8.56 -2.10 -7.16
CA GLY A 221 9.36 -2.93 -6.26
C GLY A 221 10.61 -2.25 -5.72
N THR A 222 11.07 -1.18 -6.38
CA THR A 222 12.21 -0.37 -5.95
C THR A 222 11.78 0.74 -5.00
N ILE A 223 10.61 1.34 -5.24
CA ILE A 223 10.13 2.50 -4.46
C ILE A 223 9.31 2.08 -3.24
N ASN A 224 8.37 1.16 -3.41
CA ASN A 224 7.62 0.54 -2.31
C ASN A 224 8.28 -0.78 -1.93
N HIS A 225 9.58 -0.73 -1.65
CA HIS A 225 10.37 -1.94 -1.44
C HIS A 225 10.16 -2.51 -0.03
N PRO A 226 10.19 -3.84 0.14
CA PRO A 226 10.18 -4.47 1.46
C PRO A 226 11.30 -3.97 2.38
N VAL A 227 11.05 -3.98 3.70
CA VAL A 227 12.02 -3.62 4.74
C VAL A 227 12.98 -4.79 4.97
N GLY A 228 14.29 -4.54 4.93
CA GLY A 228 15.31 -5.55 5.12
C GLY A 228 16.55 -5.30 4.25
N PRO A 229 17.43 -6.30 4.09
CA PRO A 229 17.31 -7.66 4.65
C PRO A 229 17.44 -7.70 6.17
N ILE A 230 16.70 -8.62 6.81
CA ILE A 230 16.81 -8.92 8.23
C ILE A 230 18.00 -9.87 8.42
N ASN A 231 19.12 -9.32 8.90
CA ASN A 231 20.37 -10.07 9.14
C ASN A 231 20.76 -10.17 10.62
N LYS A 232 19.95 -9.60 11.50
CA LYS A 232 20.09 -9.64 12.96
C LYS A 232 18.72 -9.48 13.59
N ASN A 233 18.62 -9.75 14.88
CA ASN A 233 17.39 -9.47 15.63
C ASN A 233 16.96 -8.03 15.40
N THR A 234 15.76 -7.85 14.85
CA THR A 234 15.27 -6.57 14.36
C THR A 234 13.86 -6.38 14.88
N THR A 235 13.55 -5.17 15.32
CA THR A 235 12.20 -4.76 15.67
C THR A 235 11.75 -3.69 14.69
N ILE A 236 10.64 -3.94 14.00
CA ILE A 236 9.99 -2.96 13.13
C ILE A 236 8.77 -2.43 13.87
N LYS A 237 8.74 -1.12 14.15
CA LYS A 237 7.52 -0.44 14.60
C LYS A 237 6.90 0.28 13.42
N ALA A 238 5.59 0.21 13.28
CA ALA A 238 4.88 0.84 12.17
C ALA A 238 3.58 1.50 12.61
N VAL A 239 3.20 2.58 11.93
CA VAL A 239 1.94 3.30 12.12
C VAL A 239 1.39 3.77 10.78
N THR A 240 0.06 3.76 10.65
CA THR A 240 -0.64 4.37 9.52
C THR A 240 -1.01 5.80 9.85
N ILE A 241 -0.58 6.73 9.00
CA ILE A 241 -0.92 8.15 9.07
C ILE A 241 -1.41 8.59 7.68
N GLY A 242 -2.58 9.20 7.64
CA GLY A 242 -3.22 9.65 6.40
C GLY A 242 -4.30 10.70 6.67
N PRO A 243 -4.91 11.27 5.62
CA PRO A 243 -5.87 12.37 5.76
C PRO A 243 -7.21 11.93 6.37
N GLY A 244 -7.84 12.81 7.14
CA GLY A 244 -9.26 12.70 7.53
C GLY A 244 -9.59 11.74 8.66
N LYS A 245 -8.60 11.00 9.18
CA LYS A 245 -8.75 10.03 10.27
C LYS A 245 -7.65 10.20 11.31
N LEU A 246 -7.88 9.68 12.52
CA LEU A 246 -6.85 9.52 13.54
C LEU A 246 -5.81 8.49 13.06
N ASN A 247 -4.56 8.68 13.50
CA ASN A 247 -3.49 7.70 13.28
C ASN A 247 -3.88 6.33 13.83
N SER A 248 -3.43 5.25 13.18
CA SER A 248 -3.59 3.90 13.72
C SER A 248 -2.86 3.72 15.05
N ASP A 249 -3.08 2.58 15.71
CA ASP A 249 -2.14 2.15 16.74
C ASP A 249 -0.77 1.87 16.13
N VAL A 250 0.27 2.11 16.93
CA VAL A 250 1.63 1.68 16.61
C VAL A 250 1.71 0.18 16.86
N VAL A 251 2.01 -0.57 15.81
CA VAL A 251 2.24 -2.02 15.89
C VAL A 251 3.73 -2.32 15.90
N THR A 252 4.09 -3.44 16.53
CA THR A 252 5.48 -3.89 16.64
C THR A 252 5.61 -5.30 16.09
N PHE A 253 6.52 -5.48 15.14
CA PHE A 253 6.90 -6.76 14.57
C PHE A 253 8.34 -7.07 14.98
N SER A 254 8.55 -8.18 15.68
CA SER A 254 9.87 -8.58 16.17
C SER A 254 10.37 -9.79 15.40
N TYR A 255 11.61 -9.73 14.92
CA TYR A 255 12.24 -10.77 14.12
C TYR A 255 13.51 -11.28 14.81
N GLN A 256 13.66 -12.60 14.86
CA GLN A 256 14.86 -13.28 15.36
C GLN A 256 15.50 -14.09 14.25
N ILE A 257 16.83 -14.10 14.15
CA ILE A 257 17.52 -14.92 13.15
C ILE A 257 17.59 -16.37 13.62
N ALA A 258 17.17 -17.29 12.75
CA ALA A 258 17.34 -18.72 12.99
C ALA A 258 18.82 -19.07 13.18
N GLY A 259 19.19 -19.60 14.36
CA GLY A 259 20.56 -20.04 14.67
C GLY A 259 21.43 -19.06 15.45
N THR A 260 20.94 -17.86 15.79
CA THR A 260 21.61 -16.99 16.77
C THR A 260 21.06 -17.25 18.16
N GLU A 261 21.50 -18.33 18.80
CA GLU A 261 21.35 -18.46 20.25
C GLU A 261 22.21 -17.37 20.91
N SER A 262 21.55 -16.44 21.61
CA SER A 262 22.25 -15.60 22.58
C SER A 262 22.63 -16.47 23.77
N ALA A 263 23.91 -16.79 23.88
CA ALA A 263 24.49 -17.33 25.10
C ALA A 263 24.27 -16.35 26.27
N SER A 264 23.49 -16.77 27.27
CA SER A 264 23.57 -16.25 28.64
C SER A 264 22.88 -17.19 29.65
N ALA A 265 23.74 -17.91 30.40
CA ALA A 265 23.56 -18.49 31.74
C ALA A 265 22.45 -19.58 31.93
N THR A 266 22.67 -20.74 32.56
CA THR A 266 23.61 -21.10 33.63
C THR A 266 23.73 -22.63 33.74
N THR A 267 24.89 -23.07 34.20
CA THR A 267 25.32 -24.44 34.53
C THR A 267 24.46 -25.12 35.60
N ALA A 268 24.16 -26.42 35.41
CA ALA A 268 24.38 -27.54 36.36
C ALA A 268 23.30 -28.64 36.20
N GLY A 269 23.74 -29.89 35.99
CA GLY A 269 22.88 -31.07 36.11
C GLY A 269 23.24 -32.23 35.18
N THR A 270 24.39 -32.87 35.40
CA THR A 270 24.73 -34.18 34.85
C THR A 270 23.85 -35.29 35.45
N ALA A 271 23.20 -36.10 34.60
CA ALA A 271 23.15 -37.57 34.68
C ALA A 271 22.08 -38.13 33.71
N GLY A 272 22.44 -39.17 32.95
CA GLY A 272 21.47 -40.02 32.26
C GLY A 272 21.80 -40.30 30.80
N LEU A 273 22.84 -41.10 30.55
CA LEU A 273 22.96 -41.85 29.30
C LEU A 273 21.86 -42.90 29.29
N GLU A 274 20.93 -42.84 28.34
CA GLU A 274 20.31 -44.04 27.81
C GLU A 274 19.93 -43.86 26.34
N ASN A 275 20.33 -44.88 25.59
CA ASN A 275 20.53 -44.92 24.17
C ASN A 275 19.30 -45.61 23.56
N GLN A 276 18.46 -44.88 22.83
CA GLN A 276 17.46 -45.50 21.96
C GLN A 276 17.45 -44.80 20.59
N ARG A 277 18.20 -45.40 19.66
CA ARG A 277 17.91 -45.29 18.23
C ARG A 277 16.52 -45.88 18.00
N LYS A 278 15.65 -45.14 17.30
CA LYS A 278 14.48 -45.71 16.63
C LYS A 278 14.53 -45.31 15.16
N ASP A 279 14.91 -46.30 14.37
CA ASP A 279 14.56 -46.57 12.98
C ASP A 279 13.93 -45.42 12.19
N GLU A 280 14.74 -44.78 11.36
CA GLU A 280 14.27 -44.16 10.12
C GLU A 280 14.09 -45.27 9.07
N THR A 281 12.84 -45.60 8.78
CA THR A 281 12.49 -46.33 7.55
C THR A 281 12.69 -45.41 6.33
N PRO A 282 13.40 -45.83 5.28
CA PRO A 282 13.56 -45.05 4.06
C PRO A 282 12.33 -45.21 3.14
N GLY A 283 11.79 -44.09 2.65
CA GLY A 283 10.96 -44.08 1.44
C GLY A 283 9.56 -43.49 1.59
N SER A 284 9.46 -42.17 1.67
CA SER A 284 8.35 -41.43 1.06
C SER A 284 8.95 -40.28 0.26
N PRO A 285 8.57 -40.07 -1.02
CA PRO A 285 9.07 -38.93 -1.78
C PRO A 285 8.74 -37.63 -1.04
N PRO A 286 9.61 -36.60 -1.10
CA PRO A 286 9.34 -35.34 -0.42
C PRO A 286 8.06 -34.73 -0.97
N VAL A 287 7.02 -34.65 -0.13
CA VAL A 287 5.74 -34.00 -0.47
C VAL A 287 6.02 -32.52 -0.71
N LYS A 288 5.67 -32.01 -1.89
CA LYS A 288 5.83 -30.59 -2.19
C LYS A 288 4.67 -29.82 -1.56
N VAL A 289 4.98 -29.02 -0.55
CA VAL A 289 4.00 -28.18 0.15
C VAL A 289 4.11 -26.75 -0.34
N ILE A 290 3.01 -26.17 -0.80
CA ILE A 290 2.90 -24.75 -1.14
C ILE A 290 1.88 -24.13 -0.17
N LYS A 291 2.23 -23.01 0.44
CA LYS A 291 1.29 -22.23 1.27
C LYS A 291 1.11 -20.84 0.71
N LEU A 292 -0.11 -20.34 0.68
CA LEU A 292 -0.45 -18.96 0.35
C LEU A 292 -1.66 -18.52 1.17
N THR A 293 -1.88 -17.22 1.27
CA THR A 293 -3.02 -16.67 2.02
C THR A 293 -3.82 -15.74 1.12
N ILE A 294 -5.14 -15.86 1.16
CA ILE A 294 -6.02 -14.97 0.40
C ILE A 294 -5.77 -13.51 0.84
N GLY A 295 -5.65 -12.60 -0.13
CA GLY A 295 -5.39 -11.18 0.15
C GLY A 295 -3.93 -10.83 0.40
N GLN A 296 -3.00 -11.79 0.35
CA GLN A 296 -1.58 -11.57 0.63
C GLN A 296 -0.67 -12.00 -0.53
N THR A 297 0.43 -11.29 -0.76
CA THR A 297 1.45 -11.70 -1.74
C THR A 297 2.47 -12.69 -1.17
N GLY A 298 2.54 -12.89 0.14
CA GLY A 298 3.45 -13.89 0.71
C GLY A 298 2.93 -15.31 0.49
N ALA A 299 3.83 -16.17 0.06
CA ALA A 299 3.63 -17.59 -0.10
C ALA A 299 4.90 -18.34 0.34
N SER A 300 4.84 -19.66 0.38
CA SER A 300 6.02 -20.51 0.46
C SER A 300 5.89 -21.70 -0.49
N VAL A 301 7.01 -22.16 -1.03
CA VAL A 301 7.13 -23.32 -1.91
C VAL A 301 8.20 -24.23 -1.34
N GLY A 302 7.81 -25.42 -0.89
CA GLY A 302 8.72 -26.37 -0.23
C GLY A 302 9.33 -25.82 1.06
N GLY A 303 8.60 -24.95 1.78
CA GLY A 303 9.09 -24.25 2.98
C GLY A 303 9.91 -23.00 2.70
N SER A 304 10.39 -22.79 1.47
CA SER A 304 11.09 -21.55 1.09
C SER A 304 10.09 -20.43 0.81
N PRO A 305 10.31 -19.20 1.33
CA PRO A 305 9.42 -18.08 1.07
C PRO A 305 9.40 -17.70 -0.41
N PHE A 306 8.24 -17.28 -0.89
CA PHE A 306 8.00 -16.84 -2.26
C PHE A 306 7.09 -15.61 -2.24
N THR A 307 7.40 -14.58 -3.02
CA THR A 307 6.54 -13.40 -3.17
C THR A 307 5.79 -13.46 -4.49
N LEU A 308 4.46 -13.49 -4.39
CA LEU A 308 3.56 -13.39 -5.52
C LEU A 308 3.62 -11.98 -6.10
N ASP A 309 3.67 -11.91 -7.43
CA ASP A 309 3.58 -10.66 -8.17
C ASP A 309 2.14 -10.14 -8.28
N ALA A 310 1.17 -10.91 -7.80
CA ALA A 310 -0.25 -10.60 -7.81
C ALA A 310 -0.96 -11.32 -6.66
N VAL A 311 -1.88 -10.62 -5.99
CA VAL A 311 -2.54 -11.09 -4.76
C VAL A 311 -3.65 -12.10 -5.09
N PRO A 312 -3.65 -13.31 -4.49
CA PRO A 312 -4.78 -14.23 -4.53
C PRO A 312 -6.03 -13.58 -3.93
N TYR A 313 -7.19 -13.75 -4.55
CA TYR A 313 -8.43 -13.14 -4.05
C TYR A 313 -9.64 -14.04 -4.29
N VAL A 314 -10.74 -13.79 -3.57
CA VAL A 314 -12.01 -14.47 -3.80
C VAL A 314 -12.82 -13.67 -4.81
N ASN A 315 -13.19 -14.29 -5.94
CA ASN A 315 -14.19 -13.73 -6.83
C ASN A 315 -15.58 -13.97 -6.23
N THR A 316 -16.21 -12.90 -5.75
CA THR A 316 -17.49 -12.96 -5.03
C THR A 316 -18.69 -13.31 -5.92
N LYS A 317 -18.56 -13.26 -7.25
CA LYS A 317 -19.64 -13.63 -8.17
C LYS A 317 -19.77 -15.14 -8.36
N VAL A 318 -18.66 -15.85 -8.24
CA VAL A 318 -18.56 -17.30 -8.50
C VAL A 318 -18.08 -18.09 -7.28
N GLU A 319 -17.78 -17.39 -6.18
CA GLU A 319 -17.32 -17.97 -4.91
C GLU A 319 -16.11 -18.90 -5.09
N ARG A 320 -15.10 -18.41 -5.82
CA ARG A 320 -13.84 -19.13 -6.05
C ARG A 320 -12.65 -18.28 -5.68
N THR A 321 -11.64 -18.92 -5.09
CA THR A 321 -10.32 -18.31 -4.92
C THR A 321 -9.57 -18.36 -6.25
N LEU A 322 -9.15 -17.20 -6.70
CA LEU A 322 -8.35 -16.99 -7.89
C LEU A 322 -6.91 -16.70 -7.52
N VAL A 323 -5.97 -17.33 -8.23
CA VAL A 323 -4.52 -17.20 -8.03
C VAL A 323 -3.82 -16.88 -9.35
N PRO A 324 -2.65 -16.24 -9.33
CA PRO A 324 -1.83 -16.07 -10.53
C PRO A 324 -1.45 -17.44 -11.10
N VAL A 325 -1.85 -17.70 -12.35
CA VAL A 325 -1.69 -19.02 -12.99
C VAL A 325 -0.22 -19.46 -13.04
N ARG A 326 0.69 -18.53 -13.33
CA ARG A 326 2.13 -18.82 -13.44
C ARG A 326 2.70 -19.33 -12.12
N PHE A 327 2.41 -18.62 -11.03
CA PHE A 327 2.88 -19.01 -9.72
C PHE A 327 2.46 -20.43 -9.35
N VAL A 328 1.15 -20.72 -9.37
CA VAL A 328 0.65 -22.02 -8.91
C VAL A 328 1.13 -23.16 -9.81
N SER A 329 1.18 -22.94 -11.12
CA SER A 329 1.65 -23.95 -12.08
C SER A 329 3.14 -24.24 -11.93
N GLU A 330 4.00 -23.22 -11.89
CA GLU A 330 5.45 -23.39 -11.75
C GLU A 330 5.81 -23.95 -10.36
N ALA A 331 5.11 -23.49 -9.31
CA ALA A 331 5.25 -24.06 -7.98
C ALA A 331 4.87 -25.55 -7.94
N LEU A 332 3.99 -26.04 -8.82
CA LEU A 332 3.65 -27.46 -8.96
C LEU A 332 4.52 -28.22 -9.98
N GLY A 333 5.55 -27.58 -10.53
CA GLY A 333 6.49 -28.16 -11.47
C GLY A 333 6.00 -28.20 -12.93
N ALA A 334 4.99 -27.40 -13.28
CA ALA A 334 4.51 -27.25 -14.64
C ALA A 334 5.16 -26.03 -15.33
N GLY A 335 5.36 -26.12 -16.65
CA GLY A 335 5.74 -24.98 -17.48
C GLY A 335 4.51 -24.17 -17.87
N VAL A 336 4.69 -22.86 -18.03
CA VAL A 336 3.62 -21.95 -18.48
C VAL A 336 4.11 -21.14 -19.67
N LYS A 337 3.39 -21.23 -20.79
CA LYS A 337 3.60 -20.41 -21.99
C LYS A 337 2.41 -19.48 -22.19
N TRP A 338 2.70 -18.26 -22.62
CA TRP A 338 1.69 -17.29 -23.01
C TRP A 338 1.84 -16.98 -24.50
N ASN A 339 0.74 -17.08 -25.25
CA ASN A 339 0.67 -16.65 -26.63
C ASN A 339 0.22 -15.18 -26.67
N ALA A 340 1.11 -14.30 -27.13
CA ALA A 340 0.83 -12.86 -27.16
C ALA A 340 -0.23 -12.45 -28.19
N GLU A 341 -0.39 -13.21 -29.28
CA GLU A 341 -1.33 -12.92 -30.36
C GLU A 341 -2.76 -13.33 -29.99
N THR A 342 -2.92 -14.50 -29.36
CA THR A 342 -4.23 -15.04 -28.99
C THR A 342 -4.60 -14.79 -27.53
N GLY A 343 -3.65 -14.35 -26.71
CA GLY A 343 -3.78 -14.20 -25.26
C GLY A 343 -3.86 -15.53 -24.50
N GLN A 344 -3.74 -16.68 -25.17
CA GLN A 344 -3.88 -18.00 -24.56
C GLN A 344 -2.74 -18.32 -23.59
N VAL A 345 -3.09 -19.01 -22.51
CA VAL A 345 -2.12 -19.55 -21.55
C VAL A 345 -2.10 -21.07 -21.70
N THR A 346 -0.94 -21.63 -22.03
CA THR A 346 -0.72 -23.07 -22.12
C THR A 346 0.12 -23.53 -20.93
N ILE A 347 -0.42 -24.45 -20.14
CA ILE A 347 0.25 -25.06 -18.99
C ILE A 347 0.61 -26.50 -19.36
N THR A 348 1.87 -26.88 -19.19
CA THR A 348 2.34 -28.25 -19.46
C THR A 348 3.00 -28.84 -18.21
N GLY A 349 2.44 -29.93 -17.69
CA GLY A 349 2.95 -30.57 -16.48
C GLY A 349 2.11 -31.76 -16.05
N ALA A 350 2.71 -32.67 -15.27
CA ALA A 350 2.04 -33.90 -14.80
C ALA A 350 1.41 -34.75 -15.93
N GLY A 351 2.04 -34.76 -17.12
CA GLY A 351 1.52 -35.48 -18.29
C GLY A 351 0.26 -34.85 -18.92
N LYS A 352 -0.09 -33.62 -18.55
CA LYS A 352 -1.21 -32.87 -19.12
C LYS A 352 -0.76 -31.61 -19.84
N GLU A 353 -1.49 -31.26 -20.88
CA GLU A 353 -1.51 -29.94 -21.50
C GLU A 353 -2.87 -29.29 -21.23
N ILE A 354 -2.85 -28.11 -20.61
CA ILE A 354 -4.04 -27.32 -20.30
C ILE A 354 -3.96 -26.01 -21.08
N VAL A 355 -4.93 -25.74 -21.95
CA VAL A 355 -5.02 -24.49 -22.71
C VAL A 355 -6.18 -23.65 -22.19
N LEU A 356 -5.83 -22.51 -21.62
CA LEU A 356 -6.77 -21.51 -21.14
C LEU A 356 -6.92 -20.41 -22.19
N THR A 357 -8.16 -20.13 -22.58
CA THR A 357 -8.47 -19.06 -23.52
C THR A 357 -9.11 -17.89 -22.76
N PRO A 358 -8.58 -16.66 -22.86
CA PRO A 358 -9.18 -15.49 -22.21
C PRO A 358 -10.65 -15.32 -22.61
N GLY A 359 -11.48 -14.91 -21.65
CA GLY A 359 -12.90 -14.66 -21.92
C GLY A 359 -13.79 -15.92 -22.04
N SER A 360 -13.22 -17.13 -21.93
CA SER A 360 -13.94 -18.40 -22.10
C SER A 360 -13.92 -19.24 -20.83
N THR A 361 -15.07 -19.83 -20.45
CA THR A 361 -15.16 -20.92 -19.45
C THR A 361 -14.91 -22.30 -20.05
N SER A 362 -14.73 -22.38 -21.37
CA SER A 362 -14.30 -23.58 -22.08
C SER A 362 -12.77 -23.60 -22.19
N VAL A 363 -12.16 -24.65 -21.68
CA VAL A 363 -10.71 -24.88 -21.64
C VAL A 363 -10.39 -26.25 -22.27
N LEU A 364 -9.19 -26.42 -22.81
CA LEU A 364 -8.77 -27.72 -23.35
C LEU A 364 -7.84 -28.40 -22.35
N VAL A 365 -8.12 -29.66 -22.03
CA VAL A 365 -7.23 -30.54 -21.27
C VAL A 365 -6.90 -31.74 -22.15
N ASN A 366 -5.64 -31.87 -22.57
CA ASN A 366 -5.20 -32.89 -23.54
C ASN A 366 -6.03 -32.91 -24.83
N GLY A 367 -6.39 -31.72 -25.33
CA GLY A 367 -7.21 -31.56 -26.54
C GLY A 367 -8.71 -31.84 -26.35
N GLN A 368 -9.15 -32.28 -25.17
CA GLN A 368 -10.57 -32.44 -24.85
C GLN A 368 -11.12 -31.20 -24.14
N THR A 369 -12.32 -30.80 -24.52
CA THR A 369 -13.01 -29.66 -23.89
C THR A 369 -13.44 -30.00 -22.47
N ALA A 370 -13.07 -29.14 -21.52
CA ALA A 370 -13.52 -29.13 -20.14
C ALA A 370 -14.07 -27.75 -19.78
N ALA A 371 -14.90 -27.69 -18.73
CA ALA A 371 -15.39 -26.43 -18.17
C ALA A 371 -14.51 -25.98 -17.00
N ILE A 372 -14.35 -24.67 -16.86
CA ILE A 372 -13.75 -24.02 -15.68
C ILE A 372 -14.79 -23.14 -15.00
N ASP A 373 -14.82 -23.17 -13.67
CA ASP A 373 -15.83 -22.49 -12.83
C ASP A 373 -15.86 -20.96 -12.98
N CYS A 374 -14.80 -20.39 -13.53
CA CYS A 374 -14.67 -18.96 -13.76
C CYS A 374 -13.86 -18.72 -15.03
N VAL A 375 -14.24 -17.71 -15.79
CA VAL A 375 -13.45 -17.20 -16.91
C VAL A 375 -12.06 -16.79 -16.38
N PRO A 376 -10.95 -17.21 -17.02
CA PRO A 376 -9.64 -16.68 -16.71
C PRO A 376 -9.61 -15.17 -16.98
N GLU A 377 -9.28 -14.40 -15.95
CA GLU A 377 -9.24 -12.93 -16.03
C GLU A 377 -7.79 -12.44 -15.95
N THR A 378 -7.39 -11.59 -16.88
CA THR A 378 -6.09 -10.90 -16.79
C THR A 378 -6.28 -9.59 -16.04
N ILE A 379 -5.73 -9.51 -14.84
CA ILE A 379 -5.92 -8.39 -13.91
C ILE A 379 -4.57 -7.69 -13.73
N PRO A 380 -4.54 -6.35 -13.53
CA PRO A 380 -3.31 -5.63 -13.19
C PRO A 380 -2.50 -6.33 -12.08
N PRO A 381 -1.17 -6.52 -12.24
CA PRO A 381 -0.26 -5.91 -13.22
C PRO A 381 -0.12 -6.69 -14.54
N GLY A 382 -1.17 -7.37 -15.02
CA GLY A 382 -1.14 -8.16 -16.26
C GLY A 382 -0.91 -9.64 -15.98
N ARG A 383 -1.53 -10.17 -14.92
CA ARG A 383 -1.47 -11.58 -14.56
C ARG A 383 -2.81 -12.23 -14.82
N THR A 384 -2.78 -13.40 -15.45
CA THR A 384 -3.96 -14.23 -15.65
C THR A 384 -4.27 -14.98 -14.36
N PHE A 385 -5.46 -14.77 -13.85
CA PHE A 385 -6.01 -15.38 -12.66
C PHE A 385 -6.91 -16.55 -13.03
N VAL A 386 -6.81 -17.61 -12.25
CA VAL A 386 -7.52 -18.88 -12.49
C VAL A 386 -8.01 -19.47 -11.17
N PRO A 387 -9.14 -20.21 -11.17
CA PRO A 387 -9.57 -20.99 -10.02
C PRO A 387 -8.47 -21.91 -9.53
N LEU A 388 -8.07 -21.70 -8.28
CA LEU A 388 -6.95 -22.41 -7.66
C LEU A 388 -7.08 -23.93 -7.76
N ARG A 389 -8.25 -24.46 -7.39
CA ARG A 389 -8.52 -25.91 -7.40
C ARG A 389 -8.41 -26.48 -8.81
N PHE A 390 -8.97 -25.81 -9.81
CA PHE A 390 -8.96 -26.30 -11.19
C PHE A 390 -7.53 -26.59 -11.69
N VAL A 391 -6.60 -25.64 -11.50
CA VAL A 391 -5.21 -25.82 -11.94
C VAL A 391 -4.47 -26.81 -11.04
N SER A 392 -4.64 -26.71 -9.72
CA SER A 392 -3.92 -27.55 -8.77
C SER A 392 -4.28 -29.03 -8.93
N GLU A 393 -5.58 -29.35 -8.96
CA GLU A 393 -6.09 -30.72 -9.08
C GLU A 393 -5.78 -31.32 -10.46
N ASN A 394 -5.87 -30.53 -11.54
CA ASN A 394 -5.45 -31.02 -12.86
C ASN A 394 -3.96 -31.37 -12.90
N LEU A 395 -3.11 -30.65 -12.17
CA LEU A 395 -1.68 -30.93 -12.05
C LEU A 395 -1.35 -31.98 -10.97
N GLY A 396 -2.35 -32.64 -10.39
CA GLY A 396 -2.21 -33.75 -9.46
C GLY A 396 -1.99 -33.35 -8.01
N ALA A 397 -2.27 -32.11 -7.64
CA ALA A 397 -2.13 -31.61 -6.27
C ALA A 397 -3.48 -31.59 -5.52
N LYS A 398 -3.42 -31.68 -4.19
CA LYS A 398 -4.55 -31.47 -3.29
C LYS A 398 -4.54 -30.05 -2.75
N VAL A 399 -5.73 -29.49 -2.47
CA VAL A 399 -5.90 -28.13 -1.94
C VAL A 399 -6.75 -28.16 -0.68
N ASP A 400 -6.14 -27.73 0.42
CA ASP A 400 -6.78 -27.54 1.72
C ASP A 400 -6.90 -26.04 2.02
N TYR A 401 -8.04 -25.65 2.59
CA TYR A 401 -8.33 -24.26 2.95
C TYR A 401 -8.70 -24.16 4.43
N ASN A 402 -8.01 -23.29 5.15
CA ASN A 402 -8.38 -22.92 6.51
C ASN A 402 -9.24 -21.65 6.47
N ALA A 403 -10.52 -21.80 6.83
CA ALA A 403 -11.48 -20.70 6.78
C ALA A 403 -11.25 -19.63 7.87
N GLU A 404 -10.59 -19.95 8.97
CA GLU A 404 -10.33 -19.02 10.06
C GLU A 404 -9.16 -18.08 9.74
N THR A 405 -8.13 -18.61 9.08
CA THR A 405 -6.90 -17.87 8.78
C THR A 405 -6.82 -17.39 7.34
N GLY A 406 -7.66 -17.90 6.45
CA GLY A 406 -7.56 -17.67 5.01
C GLY A 406 -6.35 -18.37 4.36
N GLU A 407 -5.64 -19.23 5.09
CA GLU A 407 -4.49 -19.99 4.61
C GLU A 407 -4.97 -21.11 3.67
N ILE A 408 -4.25 -21.24 2.57
CA ILE A 408 -4.41 -22.30 1.59
C ILE A 408 -3.12 -23.11 1.59
N THR A 409 -3.26 -24.42 1.77
CA THR A 409 -2.18 -25.39 1.67
C THR A 409 -2.39 -26.28 0.45
N ILE A 410 -1.42 -26.32 -0.45
CA ILE A 410 -1.41 -27.19 -1.63
C ILE A 410 -0.35 -28.26 -1.41
N THR A 411 -0.72 -29.53 -1.55
CA THR A 411 0.20 -30.67 -1.39
C THR A 411 0.25 -31.52 -2.64
N LYS A 412 1.46 -31.90 -3.07
CA LYS A 412 1.68 -32.78 -4.22
C LYS A 412 2.73 -33.84 -3.91
#